data_AF-A0A9D1D7N6-F1
#
_entry.id   AF-A0A9D1D7N6-F1
#
_cell.length_a   1.000
_cell.length_b   1.000
_cell.length_c   1.000
_cell.angle_alpha   90.00
_cell.angle_beta   90.00
_cell.angle_gamma   90.00
#
_symmetry.space_group_name_H-M   'P 1'
#
loop_
_entity.id
_entity.type
_entity.pdbx_description
1 polymer ?
#
loop_
_entity_poly.entity_id
_entity_poly.type
_entity_poly.pdbx_seq_one_letter_code
_entity_poly.pdbx_strand_id
1 'polypeptide(L)'
;MPVSKLKNLVILILLLANLALLGLLIPSRIAAREQTDSLANALSELCESRDVSLSPDAVPDTMTLYALELGEDPAADLRAATALLGTEVLAQDDSTRYLSLYSSSAGTCEIHRDGTLKARLQGQSETGDLSAGARRTLEAMGFAVKSLGEPQRLRAGVYTLTATQAVLGVPVLSGDLTLTYSNSRLTELSGLFFTGANVL
;
A
#
# COMPACT_ATOMS: atom_id res chain seq x y z
N MET A 1 -55.12 37.05 -33.91
CA MET A 1 -54.10 37.63 -33.00
C MET A 1 -52.95 36.62 -32.91
N PRO A 2 -51.70 36.98 -33.26
CA PRO A 2 -50.75 36.00 -33.78
C PRO A 2 -49.97 35.28 -32.66
N VAL A 3 -50.10 33.95 -32.64
CA VAL A 3 -49.44 32.98 -31.74
C VAL A 3 -47.90 33.07 -31.78
N SER A 4 -47.33 33.70 -32.82
CA SER A 4 -45.88 33.90 -33.00
C SER A 4 -45.24 34.80 -31.95
N LYS A 5 -45.96 35.82 -31.45
CA LYS A 5 -45.41 36.75 -30.45
C LYS A 5 -45.23 36.11 -29.08
N LEU A 6 -46.11 35.18 -28.69
CA LEU A 6 -46.02 34.45 -27.42
C LEU A 6 -44.81 33.52 -27.39
N LYS A 7 -44.61 32.74 -28.46
CA LYS A 7 -43.48 31.79 -28.57
C LYS A 7 -42.13 32.51 -28.53
N ASN A 8 -42.02 33.66 -29.19
CA ASN A 8 -40.78 34.46 -29.18
C ASN A 8 -40.50 35.08 -27.82
N LEU A 9 -41.55 35.49 -27.09
CA LEU A 9 -41.41 36.04 -25.75
C LEU A 9 -41.00 34.98 -24.73
N VAL A 10 -41.54 33.76 -24.81
CA VAL A 10 -41.13 32.64 -23.96
C VAL A 10 -39.67 32.26 -24.22
N ILE A 11 -39.25 32.20 -25.48
CA ILE A 11 -37.84 31.93 -25.84
C ILE A 11 -36.92 33.03 -25.30
N LEU A 12 -37.34 34.30 -25.38
CA LEU A 12 -36.56 35.43 -24.87
C LEU A 12 -36.35 35.33 -23.35
N ILE A 13 -37.39 35.00 -22.59
CA ILE A 13 -37.31 34.84 -21.12
C ILE A 13 -36.40 33.65 -20.77
N LEU A 14 -36.53 32.52 -21.47
CA LEU A 14 -35.66 31.35 -21.26
C LEU A 14 -34.19 31.65 -21.55
N LEU A 15 -33.91 32.42 -22.60
CA LEU A 15 -32.54 32.81 -22.95
C LEU A 15 -31.96 33.73 -21.88
N LEU A 16 -32.73 34.72 -21.42
CA LEU A 16 -32.30 35.67 -20.39
C LEU A 16 -32.08 34.99 -19.04
N ALA A 17 -32.94 34.02 -18.67
CA ALA A 17 -32.76 33.21 -17.47
C ALA A 17 -31.50 32.34 -17.53
N ASN A 18 -31.24 31.68 -18.67
CA ASN A 18 -30.01 30.89 -18.86
C ASN A 18 -28.75 31.76 -18.82
N LEU A 19 -28.80 32.97 -19.38
CA LEU A 19 -27.68 33.92 -19.37
C LEU A 19 -27.41 34.45 -17.96
N ALA A 20 -28.46 34.71 -17.18
CA ALA A 20 -28.35 35.06 -15.76
C ALA A 20 -27.78 33.91 -14.91
N LEU A 21 -28.22 32.66 -15.17
CA LEU A 21 -27.65 31.47 -14.53
C LEU A 21 -26.16 31.32 -14.87
N LEU A 22 -25.77 31.51 -16.14
CA LEU A 22 -24.37 31.49 -16.55
C LEU A 22 -23.56 32.57 -15.83
N GLY A 23 -24.07 33.80 -15.79
CA GLY A 23 -23.42 34.93 -15.13
C GLY A 23 -23.19 34.71 -13.62
N LEU A 24 -24.02 33.88 -12.96
CA LEU A 24 -23.86 33.52 -11.56
C LEU A 24 -22.93 32.30 -11.35
N LEU A 25 -22.95 31.34 -12.29
CA LEU A 25 -22.18 30.10 -12.18
C LEU A 25 -20.71 30.24 -12.60
N ILE A 26 -20.41 31.15 -13.54
CA ILE A 26 -19.04 31.39 -14.02
C ILE A 26 -18.14 31.99 -12.92
N PRO A 27 -18.51 33.07 -12.20
CA PRO A 27 -17.63 33.65 -11.19
C PRO A 27 -17.38 32.70 -10.01
N SER A 28 -18.36 31.88 -9.63
CA SER A 28 -18.20 30.87 -8.57
C SER A 28 -17.23 29.75 -8.94
N ARG A 29 -17.11 29.41 -10.24
CA ARG A 29 -16.11 28.45 -10.74
C ARG A 29 -14.71 29.06 -10.89
N ILE A 30 -14.60 30.36 -11.19
CA ILE A 30 -13.32 31.08 -11.32
C ILE A 30 -12.73 31.38 -9.94
N ALA A 31 -13.55 31.87 -9.00
CA ALA A 31 -13.10 32.17 -7.63
C ALA A 31 -12.57 30.94 -6.89
N ALA A 32 -13.11 29.75 -7.19
CA ALA A 32 -12.61 28.48 -6.64
C ALA A 32 -11.20 28.13 -7.16
N ARG A 33 -10.81 28.59 -8.36
CA ARG A 33 -9.45 28.40 -8.90
C ARG A 33 -8.46 29.41 -8.32
N GLU A 34 -8.89 30.68 -8.20
CA GLU A 34 -8.04 31.75 -7.65
C GLU A 34 -7.63 31.49 -6.19
N GLN A 35 -8.48 30.85 -5.39
CA GLN A 35 -8.15 30.47 -4.01
C GLN A 35 -7.04 29.41 -3.94
N THR A 36 -7.05 28.43 -4.85
CA THR A 36 -6.02 27.39 -4.92
C THR A 36 -4.68 28.00 -5.35
N ASP A 37 -4.68 28.86 -6.36
CA ASP A 37 -3.47 29.54 -6.85
C ASP A 37 -2.86 30.47 -5.79
N SER A 38 -3.72 31.18 -5.04
CA SER A 38 -3.27 32.07 -3.96
C SER A 38 -2.67 31.31 -2.78
N LEU A 39 -3.22 30.14 -2.44
CA LEU A 39 -2.67 29.27 -1.39
C LEU A 39 -1.35 28.64 -1.83
N ALA A 40 -1.24 28.17 -3.08
CA ALA A 40 0.00 27.62 -3.62
C ALA A 40 1.13 28.66 -3.65
N ASN A 41 0.82 29.91 -4.03
CA ASN A 41 1.76 31.02 -4.01
C ASN A 41 2.20 31.38 -2.58
N ALA A 42 1.25 31.48 -1.64
CA ALA A 42 1.57 31.75 -0.23
C ALA A 42 2.40 30.62 0.41
N LEU A 43 2.14 29.36 0.06
CA LEU A 43 2.94 28.22 0.52
C LEU A 43 4.35 28.24 -0.09
N SER A 44 4.48 28.61 -1.36
CA SER A 44 5.78 28.72 -2.04
C SER A 44 6.63 29.82 -1.41
N GLU A 45 6.05 31.00 -1.16
CA GLU A 45 6.73 32.12 -0.49
C GLU A 45 7.16 31.77 0.95
N LEU A 46 6.33 31.04 1.69
CA LEU A 46 6.68 30.53 3.02
C LEU A 46 7.80 29.48 2.99
N CYS A 47 7.86 28.63 1.95
CA CYS A 47 8.92 27.64 1.80
C CYS A 47 10.25 28.28 1.39
N GLU A 48 10.22 29.27 0.49
CA GLU A 48 11.40 30.07 0.10
C GLU A 48 11.99 30.82 1.29
N SER A 49 11.16 31.36 2.18
CA SER A 49 11.63 32.02 3.41
C SER A 49 12.43 31.10 4.36
N ARG A 50 12.37 29.77 4.14
CA ARG A 50 13.06 28.74 4.92
C ARG A 50 14.11 27.96 4.13
N ASP A 51 14.54 28.47 2.97
CA ASP A 51 15.48 27.78 2.06
C ASP A 51 14.98 26.39 1.57
N VAL A 52 13.65 26.17 1.57
CA VAL A 52 13.04 24.93 1.06
C VAL A 52 12.43 25.20 -0.30
N SER A 53 12.98 24.59 -1.36
CA SER A 53 12.39 24.65 -2.70
C SER A 53 11.26 23.63 -2.81
N LEU A 54 10.03 24.10 -3.00
CA LEU A 54 8.84 23.28 -3.18
C LEU A 54 8.33 23.51 -4.60
N SER A 55 8.45 22.50 -5.46
CA SER A 55 7.90 22.59 -6.82
C SER A 55 6.38 22.56 -6.74
N PRO A 56 5.66 23.59 -7.22
CA PRO A 56 4.20 23.63 -7.16
C PRO A 56 3.56 22.46 -7.91
N ASP A 57 4.23 21.90 -8.93
CA ASP A 57 3.79 20.71 -9.66
C ASP A 57 3.89 19.40 -8.85
N ALA A 58 4.62 19.40 -7.72
CA ALA A 58 4.78 18.22 -6.88
C ALA A 58 3.65 18.04 -5.86
N VAL A 59 2.84 19.07 -5.63
CA VAL A 59 1.70 19.01 -4.70
C VAL A 59 0.43 18.73 -5.49
N PRO A 60 -0.18 17.55 -5.36
CA PRO A 60 -1.43 17.26 -6.05
C PRO A 60 -2.56 18.17 -5.54
N ASP A 61 -3.30 18.79 -6.48
CA ASP A 61 -4.44 19.67 -6.19
C ASP A 61 -5.55 18.99 -5.37
N THR A 62 -5.62 17.66 -5.42
CA THR A 62 -6.57 16.86 -4.65
C THR A 62 -5.98 15.48 -4.42
N MET A 63 -5.90 15.07 -3.15
CA MET A 63 -5.47 13.71 -2.79
C MET A 63 -6.64 12.97 -2.17
N THR A 64 -7.22 12.04 -2.94
CA THR A 64 -8.20 11.09 -2.40
C THR A 64 -7.44 10.04 -1.61
N LEU A 65 -7.47 10.17 -0.28
CA LEU A 65 -6.93 9.16 0.62
C LEU A 65 -7.96 8.05 0.79
N TYR A 66 -7.57 6.82 0.47
CA TYR A 66 -8.37 5.64 0.76
C TYR A 66 -7.96 5.09 2.12
N ALA A 67 -8.94 4.97 3.03
CA ALA A 67 -8.77 4.16 4.22
C ALA A 67 -8.95 2.70 3.81
N LEU A 68 -7.92 1.88 4.01
CA LEU A 68 -7.95 0.46 3.74
C LEU A 68 -8.06 -0.29 5.06
N GLU A 69 -9.12 -1.09 5.21
CA GLU A 69 -9.18 -2.10 6.26
C GLU A 69 -8.61 -3.40 5.71
N LEU A 70 -7.51 -3.86 6.31
CA LEU A 70 -6.92 -5.15 5.99
C LEU A 70 -7.70 -6.23 6.76
N GLY A 71 -8.35 -7.12 6.01
CA GLY A 71 -9.13 -8.21 6.58
C GLY A 71 -8.27 -9.41 6.95
N GLU A 72 -8.84 -10.31 7.74
CA GLU A 72 -8.25 -11.62 8.03
C GLU A 72 -8.47 -12.55 6.83
N ASP A 73 -7.38 -13.07 6.27
CA ASP A 73 -7.43 -14.08 5.21
C ASP A 73 -6.70 -15.36 5.67
N PRO A 74 -7.41 -16.28 6.35
CA PRO A 74 -6.81 -17.50 6.88
C PRO A 74 -6.28 -18.42 5.76
N ALA A 75 -6.77 -18.27 4.53
CA ALA A 75 -6.26 -19.03 3.39
C ALA A 75 -4.92 -18.48 2.89
N ALA A 76 -4.74 -17.15 2.90
CA ALA A 76 -3.44 -16.53 2.63
C ALA A 76 -2.42 -16.85 3.74
N ASP A 77 -2.84 -16.80 5.00
CA ASP A 77 -1.98 -17.12 6.15
C ASP A 77 -1.50 -18.59 6.10
N LEU A 78 -2.42 -19.53 5.82
CA LEU A 78 -2.06 -20.93 5.62
C LEU A 78 -1.12 -21.12 4.44
N ARG A 79 -1.36 -20.44 3.31
CA ARG A 79 -0.47 -20.50 2.13
C ARG A 79 0.93 -20.00 2.48
N ALA A 80 1.04 -18.89 3.20
CA ALA A 80 2.32 -18.35 3.65
C ALA A 80 3.03 -19.34 4.59
N ALA A 81 2.31 -19.93 5.54
CA ALA A 81 2.86 -20.95 6.42
C ALA A 81 3.33 -22.19 5.64
N THR A 82 2.54 -22.71 4.70
CA THR A 82 2.91 -23.83 3.83
C THR A 82 4.12 -23.51 2.95
N ALA A 83 4.23 -22.30 2.42
CA ALA A 83 5.38 -21.89 1.63
C ALA A 83 6.68 -21.86 2.44
N LEU A 84 6.60 -21.50 3.73
CA LEU A 84 7.75 -21.43 4.64
C LEU A 84 8.11 -22.78 5.26
N LEU A 85 7.11 -23.55 5.67
CA LEU A 85 7.24 -24.77 6.47
C LEU A 85 7.10 -26.06 5.64
N GLY A 86 6.66 -25.98 4.38
CA GLY A 86 6.46 -27.12 3.51
C GLY A 86 5.07 -27.76 3.66
N THR A 87 4.96 -29.05 3.36
CA THR A 87 3.67 -29.73 3.15
C THR A 87 2.98 -30.24 4.41
N GLU A 88 3.67 -30.33 5.55
CA GLU A 88 3.13 -30.89 6.81
C GLU A 88 2.91 -29.80 7.86
N VAL A 89 2.18 -28.74 7.49
CA VAL A 89 1.86 -27.66 8.42
C VAL A 89 0.67 -28.03 9.27
N LEU A 90 0.88 -28.09 10.58
CA LEU A 90 -0.18 -28.26 11.57
C LEU A 90 -0.43 -26.92 12.25
N ALA A 91 -1.70 -26.50 12.26
CA ALA A 91 -2.13 -25.41 13.15
C ALA A 91 -2.08 -25.94 14.59
N GLN A 92 -1.42 -25.21 15.49
CA GLN A 92 -1.36 -25.59 16.89
C GLN A 92 -2.64 -25.21 17.62
N ASP A 93 -3.02 -26.02 18.61
CA ASP A 93 -4.19 -25.79 19.47
C ASP A 93 -4.11 -24.47 20.28
N ASP A 94 -2.90 -23.93 20.46
CA ASP A 94 -2.64 -22.63 21.11
C ASP A 94 -2.86 -21.43 20.17
N SER A 95 -3.36 -21.67 18.95
CA SER A 95 -3.79 -20.60 18.07
C SER A 95 -4.96 -19.86 18.71
N THR A 96 -4.81 -18.55 18.89
CA THR A 96 -5.85 -17.68 19.44
C THR A 96 -6.51 -16.87 18.32
N ARG A 97 -7.60 -16.17 18.63
CA ARG A 97 -8.25 -15.23 17.70
C ARG A 97 -7.28 -14.18 17.10
N TYR A 98 -6.16 -13.90 17.76
CA TYR A 98 -5.23 -12.84 17.35
C TYR A 98 -3.89 -13.37 16.84
N LEU A 99 -3.64 -14.68 16.97
CA LEU A 99 -2.37 -15.33 16.66
C LEU A 99 -2.64 -16.71 16.06
N SER A 100 -2.26 -16.87 14.80
CA SER A 100 -2.24 -18.16 14.11
C SER A 100 -0.84 -18.76 14.27
N LEU A 101 -0.76 -19.91 14.95
CA LEU A 101 0.50 -20.60 15.19
C LEU A 101 0.56 -21.88 14.36
N TYR A 102 1.59 -21.99 13.54
CA TYR A 102 1.82 -23.12 12.65
C TYR A 102 3.16 -23.78 12.98
N SER A 103 3.20 -25.11 13.01
CA SER A 103 4.44 -25.87 13.20
C SER A 103 4.56 -27.03 12.23
N SER A 104 5.80 -27.39 11.93
CA SER A 104 6.17 -28.54 11.09
C SER A 104 7.56 -29.05 11.46
N SER A 105 8.01 -30.12 10.79
CA SER A 105 9.40 -30.59 10.87
C SER A 105 10.43 -29.56 10.37
N ALA A 106 10.01 -28.60 9.53
CA ALA A 106 10.86 -27.53 9.01
C ALA A 106 10.87 -26.26 9.88
N GLY A 107 10.14 -26.22 11.00
CA GLY A 107 10.17 -25.11 11.95
C GLY A 107 8.79 -24.60 12.39
N THR A 108 8.73 -23.34 12.82
CA THR A 108 7.52 -22.68 13.34
C THR A 108 7.24 -21.37 12.62
N CYS A 109 5.96 -21.02 12.49
CA CYS A 109 5.49 -19.76 11.91
C CYS A 109 4.36 -19.19 12.79
N GLU A 110 4.50 -17.93 13.18
CA GLU A 110 3.57 -17.13 13.96
C GLU A 110 3.07 -15.98 13.08
N ILE A 111 1.76 -15.93 12.89
CA ILE A 111 1.11 -14.85 12.13
C ILE A 111 0.13 -14.16 13.06
N HIS A 112 0.37 -12.89 13.33
CA HIS A 112 -0.48 -12.05 14.15
C HIS A 112 -1.48 -11.30 13.29
N ARG A 113 -2.65 -11.01 13.87
CA ARG A 113 -3.72 -10.24 13.22
C ARG A 113 -3.33 -8.80 12.87
N ASP A 114 -2.32 -8.23 13.53
CA ASP A 114 -1.78 -6.91 13.22
C ASP A 114 -0.85 -6.90 11.98
N GLY A 115 -0.67 -8.07 11.35
CA GLY A 115 0.25 -8.28 10.23
C GLY A 115 1.64 -8.69 10.66
N THR A 116 1.94 -8.81 11.96
CA THR A 116 3.27 -9.28 12.39
C THR A 116 3.46 -10.74 12.03
N LEU A 117 4.48 -11.01 11.23
CA LEU A 117 4.89 -12.35 10.84
C LEU A 117 6.23 -12.66 11.49
N LYS A 118 6.34 -13.83 12.11
CA LYS A 118 7.60 -14.37 12.63
C LYS A 118 7.68 -15.85 12.30
N ALA A 119 8.71 -16.26 11.56
CA ALA A 119 8.96 -17.64 11.27
C ALA A 119 10.40 -18.01 11.62
N ARG A 120 10.57 -19.17 12.23
CA ARG A 120 11.87 -19.79 12.50
C ARG A 120 11.94 -21.10 11.74
N LEU A 121 12.86 -21.16 10.80
CA LEU A 121 12.98 -22.26 9.85
C LEU A 121 14.24 -23.08 10.13
N GLN A 122 14.13 -24.38 9.94
CA GLN A 122 15.18 -25.37 10.12
C GLN A 122 15.19 -26.29 8.89
N GLY A 123 16.38 -26.68 8.45
CA GLY A 123 16.53 -27.62 7.33
C GLY A 123 16.22 -27.04 5.94
N GLN A 124 16.16 -25.71 5.80
CA GLN A 124 15.98 -25.08 4.49
C GLN A 124 17.14 -25.40 3.54
N SER A 125 16.83 -25.49 2.25
CA SER A 125 17.83 -25.74 1.21
C SER A 125 18.79 -24.57 1.09
N GLU A 126 20.07 -24.88 0.83
CA GLU A 126 21.07 -23.86 0.59
C GLU A 126 20.78 -23.16 -0.74
N THR A 127 20.88 -21.83 -0.76
CA THR A 127 20.66 -21.03 -1.97
C THR A 127 21.93 -20.31 -2.36
N GLY A 128 22.38 -20.50 -3.61
CA GLY A 128 23.56 -19.79 -4.13
C GLY A 128 23.36 -18.27 -4.27
N ASP A 129 22.16 -17.83 -4.65
CA ASP A 129 21.78 -16.42 -4.75
C ASP A 129 20.67 -16.09 -3.74
N LEU A 130 21.04 -15.37 -2.68
CA LEU A 130 20.14 -15.00 -1.58
C LEU A 130 18.94 -14.16 -2.06
N SER A 131 19.15 -13.24 -2.99
CA SER A 131 18.09 -12.34 -3.49
C SER A 131 17.08 -13.11 -4.32
N ALA A 132 17.56 -14.01 -5.20
CA ALA A 132 16.68 -14.87 -5.98
C ALA A 132 15.93 -15.90 -5.11
N GLY A 133 16.57 -16.41 -4.05
CA GLY A 133 15.94 -17.27 -3.06
C GLY A 133 14.83 -16.55 -2.30
N ALA A 134 15.15 -15.36 -1.76
CA ALA A 134 14.19 -14.52 -1.04
C ALA A 134 12.96 -14.22 -1.90
N ARG A 135 13.16 -13.80 -3.15
CA ARG A 135 12.05 -13.52 -4.07
C ARG A 135 11.17 -14.75 -4.29
N ARG A 136 11.76 -15.93 -4.52
CA ARG A 136 10.99 -17.18 -4.68
C ARG A 136 10.17 -17.53 -3.44
N THR A 137 10.74 -17.40 -2.26
CA THR A 137 10.03 -17.66 -1.00
C THR A 137 8.89 -16.66 -0.80
N LEU A 138 9.14 -15.36 -1.01
CA LEU A 138 8.13 -14.31 -0.89
C LEU A 138 6.98 -14.50 -1.89
N GLU A 139 7.29 -14.82 -3.15
CA GLU A 139 6.28 -15.11 -4.18
C GLU A 139 5.44 -16.34 -3.80
N ALA A 140 6.06 -17.40 -3.29
CA ALA A 140 5.36 -18.61 -2.85
C ALA A 140 4.41 -18.34 -1.68
N MET A 141 4.76 -17.42 -0.78
CA MET A 141 3.89 -16.97 0.31
C MET A 141 2.71 -16.10 -0.17
N GLY A 142 2.76 -15.59 -1.40
CA GLY A 142 1.83 -14.57 -1.88
C GLY A 142 2.19 -13.15 -1.40
N PHE A 143 3.43 -12.92 -0.99
CA PHE A 143 3.93 -11.59 -0.65
C PHE A 143 4.18 -10.78 -1.92
N ALA A 144 3.41 -9.70 -2.11
CA ALA A 144 3.56 -8.80 -3.26
C ALA A 144 4.79 -7.90 -3.06
N VAL A 145 5.95 -8.34 -3.58
CA VAL A 145 7.22 -7.62 -3.45
C VAL A 145 7.20 -6.33 -4.29
N LYS A 146 7.34 -5.16 -3.64
CA LYS A 146 7.59 -3.89 -4.34
C LYS A 146 9.07 -3.66 -4.58
N SER A 147 9.87 -3.89 -3.56
CA SER A 147 11.32 -3.72 -3.57
C SER A 147 11.95 -4.76 -2.65
N LEU A 148 13.15 -5.20 -3.03
CA LEU A 148 13.99 -6.10 -2.24
C LEU A 148 15.35 -5.41 -2.09
N GLY A 149 15.77 -5.19 -0.84
CA GLY A 149 17.07 -4.65 -0.51
C GLY A 149 18.20 -5.63 -0.80
N GLU A 150 19.41 -5.10 -0.91
CA GLU A 150 20.61 -5.94 -1.10
C GLU A 150 20.93 -6.75 0.16
N PRO A 151 21.56 -7.94 0.03
CA PRO A 151 22.00 -8.73 1.17
C PRO A 151 22.99 -7.96 2.04
N GLN A 152 22.59 -7.64 3.27
CA GLN A 152 23.45 -7.01 4.25
C GLN A 152 24.09 -8.08 5.14
N ARG A 153 25.41 -8.03 5.28
CA ARG A 153 26.13 -8.96 6.14
C ARG A 153 26.01 -8.51 7.59
N LEU A 154 25.34 -9.31 8.43
CA LEU A 154 25.24 -9.05 9.86
C LEU A 154 26.49 -9.56 10.59
N ARG A 155 26.90 -10.80 10.30
CA ARG A 155 28.07 -11.48 10.89
C ARG A 155 28.68 -12.46 9.88
N ALA A 156 29.76 -13.17 10.27
CA ALA A 156 30.32 -14.21 9.42
C ALA A 156 29.28 -15.31 9.14
N GLY A 157 28.99 -15.55 7.86
CA GLY A 157 27.99 -16.53 7.43
C GLY A 157 26.53 -16.10 7.59
N VAL A 158 26.24 -14.92 8.17
CA VAL A 158 24.86 -14.46 8.43
C VAL A 158 24.55 -13.19 7.64
N TYR A 159 23.50 -13.23 6.84
CA TYR A 159 23.05 -12.16 5.96
C TYR A 159 21.57 -11.84 6.20
N THR A 160 21.18 -10.59 6.03
CA THR A 160 19.79 -10.13 6.14
C THR A 160 19.36 -9.44 4.85
N LEU A 161 18.15 -9.71 4.40
CA LEU A 161 17.51 -9.02 3.28
C LEU A 161 16.21 -8.40 3.77
N THR A 162 15.92 -7.18 3.33
CA THR A 162 14.68 -6.47 3.67
C THR A 162 13.81 -6.36 2.44
N ALA A 163 12.55 -6.77 2.54
CA ALA A 163 11.57 -6.69 1.45
C ALA A 163 10.41 -5.79 1.85
N THR A 164 10.03 -4.88 0.94
CA THR A 164 8.89 -3.99 1.14
C THR A 164 7.69 -4.52 0.37
N GLN A 165 6.53 -4.60 1.04
CA GLN A 165 5.30 -5.07 0.44
C GLN A 165 4.61 -3.97 -0.38
N ALA A 166 3.96 -4.35 -1.48
CA ALA A 166 2.95 -3.55 -2.16
C ALA A 166 1.55 -4.02 -1.75
N VAL A 167 0.71 -3.09 -1.33
CA VAL A 167 -0.72 -3.31 -1.13
C VAL A 167 -1.48 -2.47 -2.15
N LEU A 168 -2.31 -3.10 -2.98
CA LEU A 168 -3.01 -2.45 -4.10
C LEU A 168 -2.05 -1.66 -5.03
N GLY A 169 -0.82 -2.15 -5.19
CA GLY A 169 0.22 -1.52 -6.02
C GLY A 169 1.01 -0.39 -5.34
N VAL A 170 0.62 0.02 -4.13
CA VAL A 170 1.26 1.08 -3.34
C VAL A 170 2.23 0.47 -2.32
N PRO A 171 3.48 0.95 -2.22
CA PRO A 171 4.41 0.49 -1.19
C PRO A 171 3.91 0.82 0.22
N VAL A 172 3.99 -0.15 1.13
CA VAL A 172 3.76 0.09 2.55
C VAL A 172 5.08 0.44 3.22
N LEU A 173 5.32 1.73 3.45
CA LEU A 173 6.61 2.26 3.93
C LEU A 173 6.98 1.81 5.35
N SER A 174 5.99 1.48 6.17
CA SER A 174 6.21 0.99 7.54
C SER A 174 6.28 -0.54 7.62
N GLY A 175 6.11 -1.24 6.49
CA GLY A 175 5.74 -2.65 6.39
C GLY A 175 6.83 -3.53 5.81
N ASP A 176 8.04 -3.47 6.36
CA ASP A 176 9.14 -4.27 5.86
C ASP A 176 9.18 -5.67 6.48
N LEU A 177 9.55 -6.63 5.64
CA LEU A 177 9.77 -8.02 6.02
C LEU A 177 11.26 -8.34 5.90
N THR A 178 11.86 -8.79 7.00
CA THR A 178 13.28 -9.10 7.08
C THR A 178 13.50 -10.61 7.02
N LEU A 179 14.33 -11.05 6.08
CA LEU A 179 14.75 -12.44 5.90
C LEU A 179 16.19 -12.59 6.36
N THR A 180 16.43 -13.50 7.29
CA THR A 180 17.77 -13.81 7.83
C THR A 180 18.24 -15.16 7.30
N TYR A 181 19.39 -15.13 6.65
CA TYR A 181 20.08 -16.29 6.12
C TYR A 181 21.33 -16.60 6.95
N SER A 182 21.51 -17.87 7.30
CA SER A 182 22.73 -18.39 7.94
C SER A 182 23.32 -19.49 7.08
N ASN A 183 24.60 -19.37 6.71
CA ASN A 183 25.30 -20.26 5.78
C ASN A 183 24.46 -20.53 4.51
N SER A 184 23.96 -19.44 3.90
CA SER A 184 23.14 -19.49 2.68
C SER A 184 21.81 -20.26 2.80
N ARG A 185 21.33 -20.51 4.02
CA ARG A 185 20.02 -21.10 4.31
C ARG A 185 19.13 -20.10 5.04
N LEU A 186 17.86 -20.00 4.65
CA LEU A 186 16.89 -19.17 5.35
C LEU A 186 16.62 -19.77 6.74
N THR A 187 16.86 -19.00 7.80
CA THR A 187 16.70 -19.45 9.19
C THR A 187 15.61 -18.70 9.92
N GLU A 188 15.39 -17.44 9.58
CA GLU A 188 14.40 -16.61 10.25
C GLU A 188 13.79 -15.63 9.27
N LEU A 189 12.52 -15.32 9.49
CA LEU A 189 11.78 -14.34 8.72
C LEU A 189 10.91 -13.57 9.71
N SER A 190 11.07 -12.26 9.79
CA SER A 190 10.33 -11.44 10.75
C SER A 190 10.02 -10.05 10.20
N GLY A 191 8.85 -9.53 10.54
CA GLY A 191 8.42 -8.20 10.11
C GLY A 191 6.93 -8.15 9.89
N LEU A 192 6.50 -7.38 8.91
CA LEU A 192 5.08 -7.21 8.59
C LEU A 192 4.72 -7.90 7.28
N PHE A 193 3.58 -8.57 7.29
CA PHE A 193 2.96 -9.23 6.16
C PHE A 193 1.46 -8.95 6.21
N PHE A 194 1.01 -8.12 5.28
CA PHE A 194 -0.39 -7.74 5.17
C PHE A 194 -1.10 -8.67 4.17
N THR A 195 -2.14 -9.35 4.64
CA THR A 195 -3.04 -10.17 3.84
C THR A 195 -4.42 -9.53 3.75
N GLY A 196 -5.31 -10.05 2.90
CA GLY A 196 -6.72 -9.62 2.90
C GLY A 196 -7.00 -8.17 2.49
N ALA A 197 -6.11 -7.54 1.71
CA ALA A 197 -6.34 -6.20 1.17
C ALA A 197 -7.44 -6.20 0.10
N ASN A 198 -8.69 -6.02 0.52
CA ASN A 198 -9.81 -5.75 -0.38
C ASN A 198 -10.10 -4.24 -0.42
N VAL A 199 -10.30 -3.72 -1.62
CA VAL A 199 -10.83 -2.36 -1.79
C VAL A 199 -12.27 -2.36 -1.29
N LEU A 200 -12.57 -1.54 -0.28
CA LEU A 200 -13.94 -1.29 0.20
C LEU A 200 -14.76 -0.53 -0.83
#